data_AF-A0A970WDL7-F1
#
_entry.id   AF-A0A970WDL7-F1
#
_cell.length_a   1.000
_cell.length_b   1.000
_cell.length_c   1.000
_cell.angle_alpha   90.00
_cell.angle_beta   90.00
_cell.angle_gamma   90.00
#
_symmetry.space_group_name_H-M   'P 1'
#
loop_
_entity.id
_entity.type
_entity.pdbx_description
1 polymer ?
#
loop_
_entity_poly.entity_id
_entity_poly.type
_entity_poly.pdbx_seq_one_letter_code
_entity_poly.pdbx_strand_id
1 'polypeptide(L)'
;MTNPYESPKSPFRPNEPPLTARTVGTFLAGFAVAMMLTVGATVISLACASALATALPKSLAGIVFFMGSPAVIGPLCSDILWRVTRHSNRPYAMGAITFGVAAFLLFGGCFMAITIL
;
A
#
# COMPACT_ATOMS: atom_id res chain seq x y z
N MET A 1 -10.72 -45.63 -1.91
CA MET A 1 -11.21 -44.58 -2.82
C MET A 1 -10.90 -43.24 -2.18
N THR A 2 -9.97 -42.47 -2.75
CA THR A 2 -9.62 -41.11 -2.27
C THR A 2 -10.65 -40.11 -2.78
N ASN A 3 -11.10 -39.20 -1.93
CA ASN A 3 -12.17 -38.26 -2.24
C ASN A 3 -11.70 -37.26 -3.33
N PRO A 4 -12.38 -37.16 -4.50
CA PRO A 4 -11.98 -36.26 -5.59
C PRO A 4 -12.10 -34.76 -5.27
N TYR A 5 -12.69 -34.39 -4.13
CA TYR A 5 -12.75 -33.00 -3.65
C TYR A 5 -11.76 -32.67 -2.54
N GLU A 6 -10.86 -33.61 -2.19
CA GLU A 6 -9.82 -33.33 -1.20
C GLU A 6 -8.75 -32.44 -1.87
N SER A 7 -8.77 -31.15 -1.50
CA SER A 7 -7.69 -30.21 -1.83
C SER A 7 -6.34 -30.85 -1.53
N PRO A 8 -5.33 -30.77 -2.43
CA PRO A 8 -4.01 -31.32 -2.18
C PRO A 8 -3.52 -30.81 -0.82
N LYS A 9 -3.38 -31.72 0.16
CA LYS A 9 -2.76 -31.38 1.44
C LYS A 9 -1.38 -30.83 1.11
N SER A 10 -1.18 -29.54 1.37
CA SER A 10 0.14 -28.94 1.26
C SER A 10 1.08 -29.78 2.12
N PRO A 11 2.25 -30.19 1.60
CA PRO A 11 3.19 -30.97 2.39
C PRO A 11 3.49 -30.20 3.67
N PHE A 12 3.25 -30.84 4.82
CA PHE A 12 3.57 -30.29 6.14
C PHE A 12 5.03 -29.87 6.11
N ARG A 13 5.29 -28.55 6.13
CA ARG A 13 6.65 -28.00 6.18
C ARG A 13 7.09 -28.02 7.64
N PRO A 14 7.90 -28.98 8.09
CA PRO A 14 8.30 -29.07 9.50
C PRO A 14 9.29 -27.95 9.89
N ASN A 15 9.78 -27.20 8.89
CA ASN A 15 10.83 -26.20 9.00
C ASN A 15 10.38 -24.85 8.41
N GLU A 16 9.19 -24.36 8.74
CA GLU A 16 9.01 -22.91 8.64
C GLU A 16 9.91 -22.28 9.70
N PRO A 17 10.98 -21.57 9.31
CA PRO A 17 11.89 -20.99 10.27
C PRO A 17 11.06 -20.09 11.19
N PRO A 18 11.25 -20.16 12.52
CA PRO A 18 10.52 -19.31 13.45
C PRO A 18 10.69 -17.85 13.00
N LEU A 19 9.63 -17.06 13.14
CA LEU A 19 9.65 -15.62 12.88
C LEU A 19 10.83 -15.00 13.63
N THR A 20 11.96 -14.81 12.95
CA THR A 20 13.13 -14.23 13.58
C THR A 20 12.89 -12.74 13.75
N ALA A 21 13.44 -12.15 14.81
CA ALA A 21 13.37 -10.69 15.04
C ALA A 21 13.86 -9.90 13.81
N ARG A 22 14.78 -10.49 13.03
CA ARG A 22 15.26 -9.95 11.75
C ARG A 22 14.18 -9.92 10.66
N THR A 23 13.34 -10.95 10.57
CA THR A 23 12.19 -10.98 9.64
C THR A 23 11.16 -9.92 10.00
N VAL A 24 10.87 -9.74 11.30
CA VAL A 24 9.95 -8.68 11.76
C VAL A 24 10.54 -7.30 11.49
N GLY A 25 11.83 -7.09 11.77
CA GLY A 25 12.51 -5.82 11.51
C GLY A 25 12.53 -5.45 10.02
N THR A 26 12.76 -6.42 9.13
CA THR A 26 12.71 -6.18 7.67
C THR A 26 11.31 -5.86 7.18
N PHE A 27 10.27 -6.50 7.73
CA PHE A 27 8.88 -6.16 7.47
C PHE A 27 8.54 -4.73 7.89
N LEU A 28 8.89 -4.35 9.13
CA LEU A 28 8.67 -2.99 9.64
C LEU A 28 9.43 -1.93 8.84
N ALA A 29 10.66 -2.24 8.40
CA ALA A 29 11.41 -1.36 7.52
C ALA A 29 10.69 -1.15 6.17
N GLY A 30 10.14 -2.21 5.56
CA GLY A 30 9.35 -2.12 4.33
C GLY A 30 8.10 -1.26 4.50
N PHE A 31 7.40 -1.45 5.62
CA PHE A 31 6.25 -0.65 5.99
C PHE A 31 6.62 0.84 6.17
N ALA A 32 7.67 1.13 6.92
CA ALA A 32 8.11 2.50 7.22
C ALA A 32 8.60 3.25 5.97
N VAL A 33 9.34 2.58 5.08
CA VAL A 33 9.77 3.20 3.82
C VAL A 33 8.59 3.48 2.90
N ALA A 34 7.63 2.54 2.78
CA ALA A 34 6.41 2.78 2.01
C ALA A 34 5.61 3.96 2.58
N MET A 35 5.52 4.08 3.91
CA MET A 35 4.90 5.22 4.58
C MET A 35 5.61 6.54 4.26
N MET A 36 6.92 6.61 4.41
CA MET A 36 7.70 7.82 4.15
C MET A 36 7.57 8.28 2.70
N LEU A 37 7.63 7.35 1.74
CA LEU A 37 7.44 7.67 0.32
C LEU A 37 6.05 8.18 0.03
N THR A 38 5.03 7.57 0.65
CA THR A 38 3.64 7.99 0.48
C THR A 38 3.42 9.39 1.05
N VAL A 39 3.95 9.69 2.24
CA VAL A 39 3.88 11.03 2.85
C VAL A 39 4.62 12.06 1.99
N GLY A 40 5.84 11.74 1.55
CA GLY A 40 6.61 12.65 0.70
C GLY A 40 5.89 12.95 -0.62
N ALA A 41 5.41 11.92 -1.31
CA ALA A 41 4.71 12.07 -2.58
C ALA A 41 3.37 12.80 -2.42
N THR A 42 2.58 12.50 -1.37
CA THR A 42 1.31 13.20 -1.11
C THR A 42 1.51 14.68 -0.81
N VAL A 43 2.53 15.06 -0.03
CA VAL A 43 2.85 16.47 0.23
C VAL A 43 3.22 17.20 -1.06
N ILE A 44 4.05 16.58 -1.91
CA ILE A 44 4.42 17.15 -3.22
C ILE A 44 3.19 17.29 -4.12
N SER A 45 2.35 16.25 -4.19
CA SER A 45 1.11 16.27 -4.97
C SER A 45 0.13 17.35 -4.49
N LEU A 46 -0.01 17.54 -3.17
CA LEU A 46 -0.85 18.60 -2.60
C LEU A 46 -0.32 20.00 -2.90
N ALA A 47 1.00 20.20 -2.78
CA ALA A 47 1.64 21.46 -3.14
C ALA A 47 1.40 21.80 -4.62
N CYS A 48 1.57 20.81 -5.50
CA CYS A 48 1.31 20.97 -6.93
C CYS A 48 -0.17 21.24 -7.23
N ALA A 49 -1.08 20.51 -6.56
CA ALA A 49 -2.52 20.71 -6.67
C ALA A 49 -2.95 22.11 -6.21
N SER A 50 -2.35 22.64 -5.14
CA SER A 50 -2.64 23.98 -4.63
C SER A 50 -2.23 25.08 -5.62
N ALA A 51 -1.10 24.91 -6.32
CA ALA A 51 -0.67 25.82 -7.38
C ALA A 51 -1.63 25.73 -8.58
N LEU A 52 -2.01 24.51 -8.98
CA LEU A 52 -2.90 24.26 -10.11
C LEU A 52 -4.36 24.69 -9.84
N ALA A 53 -4.80 24.69 -8.59
CA ALA A 53 -6.15 25.11 -8.20
C ALA A 53 -6.44 26.58 -8.53
N THR A 54 -5.42 27.42 -8.71
CA THR A 54 -5.56 28.80 -9.17
C THR A 54 -5.81 28.91 -10.67
N ALA A 55 -5.50 27.86 -11.43
CA ALA A 55 -5.62 27.82 -12.89
C ALA A 55 -6.76 26.93 -13.41
N LEU A 56 -7.28 25.99 -12.59
CA LEU A 56 -8.31 25.04 -13.02
C LEU A 56 -9.71 25.37 -12.50
N PRO A 57 -10.77 24.99 -13.26
CA PRO A 57 -12.13 25.02 -12.76
C PRO A 57 -12.30 24.09 -11.55
N LYS A 58 -13.14 24.52 -10.59
CA LYS A 58 -13.36 23.86 -9.29
C LYS A 58 -13.69 22.36 -9.40
N SER A 59 -14.34 21.93 -10.47
CA SER A 59 -14.68 20.53 -10.76
C SER A 59 -13.45 19.66 -11.00
N LEU A 60 -12.41 20.18 -11.64
CA LEU A 60 -11.15 19.46 -11.87
C LEU A 60 -10.24 19.51 -10.65
N ALA A 61 -10.29 20.59 -9.86
CA ALA A 61 -9.51 20.70 -8.63
C ALA A 61 -9.82 19.54 -7.67
N GLY A 62 -11.09 19.18 -7.48
CA GLY A 62 -11.47 18.03 -6.63
C GLY A 62 -10.87 16.69 -7.09
N ILE A 63 -10.80 16.45 -8.40
CA ILE A 63 -10.20 15.23 -8.97
C ILE A 63 -8.67 15.23 -8.74
N VAL A 64 -8.01 16.36 -8.94
CA VAL A 64 -6.56 16.50 -8.71
C VAL A 64 -6.22 16.29 -7.23
N PHE A 65 -7.04 16.83 -6.31
CA PHE A 65 -6.89 16.57 -4.88
C PHE A 65 -7.09 15.09 -4.51
N PHE A 66 -8.05 14.40 -5.13
CA PHE A 66 -8.28 12.98 -4.90
C PHE A 66 -7.10 12.12 -5.40
N MET A 67 -6.57 12.43 -6.59
CA MET A 67 -5.41 11.76 -7.16
C MET A 67 -4.13 11.99 -6.36
N GLY A 68 -4.01 13.16 -5.70
CA GLY A 68 -2.94 13.48 -4.76
C GLY A 68 -3.11 12.87 -3.37
N SER A 69 -4.19 12.13 -3.11
CA SER A 69 -4.48 11.60 -1.77
C SER A 69 -3.60 10.40 -1.42
N PRO A 70 -3.37 10.15 -0.11
CA PRO A 70 -2.68 8.94 0.34
C PRO A 70 -3.39 7.65 -0.07
N ALA A 71 -4.70 7.70 -0.34
CA ALA A 71 -5.48 6.54 -0.78
C ALA A 71 -5.06 6.04 -2.15
N VAL A 72 -4.58 6.93 -3.04
CA VAL A 72 -4.12 6.58 -4.39
C VAL A 72 -2.61 6.38 -4.40
N ILE A 73 -1.87 7.30 -3.77
CA ILE A 73 -0.41 7.30 -3.76
C ILE A 73 0.15 6.12 -2.94
N GLY A 74 -0.49 5.77 -1.82
CA GLY A 74 -0.06 4.67 -0.96
C GLY A 74 0.02 3.33 -1.68
N PRO A 75 -1.07 2.86 -2.32
CA PRO A 75 -1.06 1.66 -3.16
C PRO A 75 -0.02 1.72 -4.28
N LEU A 76 0.11 2.85 -4.98
CA LEU A 76 1.09 3.00 -6.06
C LEU A 76 2.53 2.84 -5.57
N CYS A 77 2.90 3.55 -4.50
CA CYS A 77 4.23 3.44 -3.89
C CYS A 77 4.50 2.02 -3.39
N SER A 78 3.50 1.38 -2.76
CA SER A 78 3.62 0.01 -2.26
C SER A 78 3.78 -1.04 -3.36
N ASP A 79 3.07 -0.92 -4.48
CA ASP A 79 3.18 -1.84 -5.63
C ASP A 79 4.54 -1.68 -6.33
N ILE A 80 5.02 -0.44 -6.48
CA ILE A 80 6.37 -0.18 -6.99
C ILE A 80 7.40 -0.84 -6.07
N LEU A 81 7.33 -0.61 -4.76
CA LEU A 81 8.25 -1.24 -3.79
C LEU A 81 8.18 -2.75 -3.86
N TRP A 82 6.98 -3.32 -3.95
CA TRP A 82 6.79 -4.76 -4.08
C TRP A 82 7.46 -5.31 -5.33
N ARG A 83 7.20 -4.73 -6.50
CA ARG A 83 7.77 -5.21 -7.77
C ARG A 83 9.29 -5.18 -7.76
N VAL A 84 9.87 -4.12 -7.18
CA VAL A 84 11.33 -3.95 -7.09
C VAL A 84 11.94 -4.93 -6.07
N THR A 85 11.31 -5.15 -4.92
CA THR A 85 11.93 -5.86 -3.79
C THR A 85 11.47 -7.30 -3.59
N ARG A 86 10.40 -7.77 -4.26
CA ARG A 86 9.84 -9.13 -4.07
C ARG A 86 10.83 -10.27 -4.33
N HIS A 87 11.82 -10.05 -5.20
CA HIS A 87 12.81 -11.08 -5.54
C HIS A 87 14.01 -11.07 -4.59
N SER A 88 14.36 -9.91 -4.02
CA SER A 88 15.52 -9.76 -3.14
C SER A 88 15.17 -9.92 -1.66
N ASN A 89 14.05 -9.36 -1.22
CA ASN A 89 13.62 -9.36 0.19
C ASN A 89 12.09 -9.42 0.31
N ARG A 90 11.55 -10.65 0.24
CA ARG A 90 10.11 -10.91 0.43
C ARG A 90 9.49 -10.29 1.69
N PRO A 91 10.07 -10.39 2.91
CA PRO A 91 9.42 -9.82 4.11
C PRO A 91 9.33 -8.28 4.04
N TYR A 92 10.34 -7.62 3.47
CA TYR A 92 10.30 -6.18 3.22
C TYR A 92 9.19 -5.80 2.22
N ALA A 93 9.10 -6.54 1.11
CA ALA A 93 8.08 -6.33 0.10
C ALA A 93 6.67 -6.50 0.69
N MET A 94 6.46 -7.54 1.52
CA MET A 94 5.19 -7.76 2.22
C MET A 94 4.84 -6.59 3.13
N GLY A 95 5.80 -6.06 3.88
CA GLY A 95 5.61 -4.87 4.72
C GLY A 95 5.13 -3.65 3.92
N ALA A 96 5.72 -3.43 2.74
CA ALA A 96 5.32 -2.34 1.85
C ALA A 96 3.87 -2.50 1.33
N ILE A 97 3.47 -3.68 0.84
CA ILE A 97 2.09 -3.93 0.40
C ILE A 97 1.10 -3.75 1.55
N THR A 98 1.44 -4.24 2.74
CA THR A 98 0.55 -4.16 3.90
C THR A 98 0.23 -2.72 4.23
N PHE A 99 1.23 -1.83 4.15
CA PHE A 99 1.02 -0.39 4.26
C PHE A 99 0.09 0.14 3.16
N GLY A 100 0.33 -0.21 1.89
CA GLY A 100 -0.48 0.27 0.77
C GLY A 100 -1.97 -0.08 0.91
N VAL A 101 -2.28 -1.32 1.30
CA VAL A 101 -3.66 -1.76 1.57
C VAL A 101 -4.25 -1.00 2.76
N ALA A 102 -3.51 -0.86 3.86
CA ALA A 102 -3.95 -0.11 5.02
C ALA A 102 -4.23 1.36 4.67
N ALA A 103 -3.37 2.00 3.88
CA ALA A 103 -3.53 3.37 3.41
C ALA A 103 -4.79 3.52 2.52
N PHE A 104 -5.02 2.59 1.60
CA PHE A 104 -6.25 2.60 0.80
C PHE A 104 -7.51 2.47 1.65
N LEU A 105 -7.53 1.54 2.60
CA LEU A 105 -8.70 1.30 3.45
C LEU A 105 -8.96 2.48 4.40
N LEU A 106 -7.91 3.02 5.03
CA LEU A 106 -8.04 4.16 5.94
C LEU A 106 -8.45 5.42 5.19
N PHE A 107 -7.70 5.82 4.16
CA PHE A 107 -7.95 7.10 3.50
C PHE A 107 -9.04 7.02 2.42
N GLY A 108 -9.12 5.90 1.68
CA GLY A 108 -10.17 5.67 0.69
C GLY A 108 -11.53 5.37 1.32
N GLY A 109 -11.56 4.61 2.42
CA GLY A 109 -12.78 4.35 3.19
C GLY A 109 -13.35 5.63 3.82
N CYS A 110 -12.49 6.52 4.33
CA CYS A 110 -12.91 7.82 4.84
C CYS A 110 -13.49 8.72 3.73
N PHE A 111 -12.94 8.67 2.52
CA PHE A 111 -13.46 9.44 1.39
C PHE A 111 -14.87 9.00 0.97
N MET A 112 -15.13 7.68 0.92
CA MET A 112 -16.45 7.14 0.59
C MET A 112 -17.50 7.46 1.67
N ALA A 113 -17.11 7.53 2.94
CA ALA A 113 -18.02 7.91 4.01
C ALA A 113 -18.43 9.40 3.93
N ILE A 114 -17.52 10.29 3.51
CA ILE A 114 -17.76 11.73 3.41
C ILE A 114 -18.64 12.09 2.19
N THR A 115 -18.57 11.35 1.09
CA THR A 115 -19.39 11.61 -0.11
C THR A 115 -20.81 11.06 -0.05
N ILE A 116 -21.11 10.16 0.89
CA ILE A 116 -22.44 9.55 1.08
C ILE A 116 -23.27 10.29 2.16
N LEU A 117 -22.62 11.12 2.98
CA LEU A 117 -23.23 12.01 3.98
C LEU A 117 -23.59 13.38 3.38
#